data_AF-A0AAQ0M131-F1
#
_entry.id   AF-A0AAQ0M131-F1
#
_cell.length_a   1.000
_cell.length_b   1.000
_cell.length_c   1.000
_cell.angle_alpha   90.00
_cell.angle_beta   90.00
_cell.angle_gamma   90.00
#
_symmetry.space_group_name_H-M   'P 1'
#
loop_
_entity.id
_entity.type
_entity.pdbx_description
1 polymer ?
#
loop_
_entity_poly.entity_id
_entity_poly.type
_entity_poly.pdbx_seq_one_letter_code
_entity_poly.pdbx_strand_id
1 'polypeptide(L)'
;MKRILFVSLISFLILAACGNDSNSESTSKQETSNLSVEKQEEKYKKETKKLGEILAEAGKGVNEAISDDTSDEDSDISEKDIKALQKEIKNYRDNTKHLDKVNKEIGDYAYKTADSMMLYVERTSELEKFKKNNSELENAYDLANADAIYSLLTVFESIQMDYEDFDLDYKKEYLGAKGNEGVTDILALQQEVDITQLADGLGVGISEFQDNLNSSQTKELSNKEYRNKINKNLVHEEPDMSKRQYNAIVKDFNEKAPKFLYYDEVNKMISTTEYNYMIDLRNGVVGADTDSEIDDTDFSSESDSSEEASDASSSEENVTRNNVIDYVEEYEGEPLDTEIYTYKEPEKTEDGEWGFSFTDKDGELAGSYIVDENGNVTKYDDNGEQK
;
A
#
# COMPACT_ATOMS: atom_id res chain seq x y z
N MET A 1 -28.70 -3.81 -12.52
CA MET A 1 -27.71 -4.11 -11.46
C MET A 1 -26.93 -5.36 -11.83
N LYS A 2 -25.84 -5.18 -12.59
CA LYS A 2 -24.86 -6.25 -12.82
C LYS A 2 -24.17 -6.46 -11.48
N ARG A 3 -24.30 -7.65 -10.90
CA ARG A 3 -23.48 -8.07 -9.77
C ARG A 3 -22.03 -7.96 -10.26
N ILE A 4 -21.24 -7.08 -9.65
CA ILE A 4 -19.81 -6.99 -9.89
C ILE A 4 -19.26 -8.34 -9.45
N LEU A 5 -19.07 -9.23 -10.43
CA LEU A 5 -18.43 -10.52 -10.26
C LEU A 5 -16.97 -10.19 -9.96
N PHE A 6 -16.63 -10.12 -8.68
CA PHE A 6 -15.23 -10.09 -8.27
C PHE A 6 -14.59 -11.37 -8.80
N VAL A 7 -13.74 -11.18 -9.80
CA VAL A 7 -13.04 -12.24 -10.49
C VAL A 7 -12.28 -13.03 -9.42
N SER A 8 -12.67 -14.30 -9.28
CA SER A 8 -11.98 -15.37 -8.57
C SER A 8 -10.63 -15.62 -9.25
N LEU A 9 -9.74 -14.63 -9.23
CA LEU A 9 -8.49 -14.69 -9.98
C LEU A 9 -7.50 -15.64 -9.33
N ILE A 10 -7.72 -16.05 -8.07
CA ILE A 10 -6.90 -17.04 -7.37
C ILE A 10 -7.73 -17.79 -6.31
N SER A 11 -8.56 -18.75 -6.71
CA SER A 11 -9.16 -19.71 -5.76
C SER A 11 -8.13 -20.79 -5.42
N PHE A 12 -7.61 -20.80 -4.18
CA PHE A 12 -6.75 -21.89 -3.68
C PHE A 12 -7.44 -22.74 -2.62
N LEU A 13 -7.85 -23.95 -3.01
CA LEU A 13 -8.10 -25.03 -2.06
C LEU A 13 -6.78 -25.70 -1.65
N ILE A 14 -6.04 -25.11 -0.70
CA ILE A 14 -4.87 -25.79 -0.09
C ILE A 14 -5.29 -26.56 1.16
N LEU A 15 -5.33 -27.89 1.03
CA LEU A 15 -5.24 -28.82 2.15
C LEU A 15 -3.87 -28.63 2.84
N ALA A 16 -3.89 -28.25 4.11
CA ALA A 16 -2.71 -28.20 4.95
C ALA A 16 -2.05 -29.60 5.08
N ALA A 17 -0.73 -29.69 4.93
CA ALA A 17 0.19 -30.17 5.97
C ALA A 17 1.65 -30.43 5.51
N CYS A 18 2.57 -29.87 6.30
CA CYS A 18 3.83 -30.42 6.83
C CYS A 18 5.08 -30.64 5.95
N GLY A 19 6.20 -30.14 6.51
CA GLY A 19 7.50 -30.81 6.47
C GLY A 19 8.62 -30.03 5.80
N ASN A 20 9.15 -29.00 6.48
CA ASN A 20 10.36 -28.34 6.03
C ASN A 20 11.59 -28.96 6.73
N ASP A 21 12.31 -29.81 6.02
CA ASP A 21 13.70 -30.16 6.34
C ASP A 21 14.54 -29.85 5.10
N SER A 22 15.28 -28.74 5.12
CA SER A 22 16.49 -28.63 4.33
C SER A 22 17.49 -27.69 5.00
N ASN A 23 18.57 -28.30 5.50
CA ASN A 23 19.82 -27.65 5.84
C ASN A 23 20.27 -26.75 4.67
N SER A 24 20.43 -25.45 4.90
CA SER A 24 21.38 -24.65 4.13
C SER A 24 22.60 -24.37 5.01
N GLU A 25 23.76 -24.76 4.49
CA GLU A 25 25.05 -24.40 5.09
C GLU A 25 25.18 -22.88 5.09
N SER A 26 25.36 -22.33 6.28
CA SER A 26 25.52 -20.92 6.54
C SER A 26 26.98 -20.52 6.37
N THR A 27 27.40 -20.22 5.14
CA THR A 27 28.71 -19.59 4.90
C THR A 27 28.62 -18.07 5.11
N SER A 28 29.02 -17.67 6.32
CA SER A 28 29.73 -16.44 6.72
C SER A 28 29.17 -15.06 6.28
N LYS A 29 28.60 -14.35 7.27
CA LYS A 29 28.14 -12.94 7.21
C LYS A 29 29.24 -11.88 6.95
N GLN A 30 30.51 -12.29 6.76
CA GLN A 30 31.65 -11.38 6.80
C GLN A 30 32.48 -11.35 5.50
N GLU A 31 32.22 -12.25 4.55
CA GLU A 31 33.01 -12.34 3.30
C GLU A 31 32.41 -11.57 2.11
N THR A 32 31.10 -11.26 2.10
CA THR A 32 30.44 -10.65 0.92
C THR A 32 30.68 -9.15 0.76
N SER A 33 30.84 -8.38 1.84
CA SER A 33 31.15 -6.94 1.77
C SER A 33 32.56 -6.65 1.22
N ASN A 34 33.46 -7.64 1.29
CA ASN A 34 34.83 -7.58 0.76
C ASN A 34 34.94 -7.96 -0.73
N LEU A 35 33.85 -8.32 -1.40
CA LEU A 35 33.85 -8.57 -2.84
C LEU A 35 34.12 -7.27 -3.63
N SER A 36 34.77 -7.43 -4.80
CA SER A 36 34.86 -6.36 -5.79
C SER A 36 33.48 -6.05 -6.37
N VAL A 37 33.31 -4.84 -6.90
CA VAL A 37 32.05 -4.41 -7.54
C VAL A 37 31.63 -5.41 -8.62
N GLU A 38 32.55 -5.80 -9.51
CA GLU A 38 32.30 -6.79 -10.57
C GLU A 38 31.76 -8.13 -10.03
N LYS A 39 32.29 -8.63 -8.90
CA LYS A 39 31.82 -9.89 -8.32
C LYS A 39 30.47 -9.75 -7.63
N GLN A 40 30.19 -8.60 -7.03
CA GLN A 40 28.86 -8.32 -6.51
C GLN A 40 27.85 -8.23 -7.65
N GLU A 41 28.23 -7.61 -8.76
CA GLU A 41 27.40 -7.44 -9.96
C GLU A 41 27.06 -8.78 -10.61
N GLU A 42 28.05 -9.64 -10.81
CA GLU A 42 27.84 -11.00 -11.31
C GLU A 42 26.91 -11.82 -10.41
N LYS A 43 27.07 -11.68 -9.08
CA LYS A 43 26.21 -12.37 -8.12
C LYS A 43 24.79 -11.82 -8.16
N TYR A 44 24.63 -10.50 -8.15
CA TYR A 44 23.33 -9.84 -8.23
C TYR A 44 22.59 -10.26 -9.50
N LYS A 45 23.20 -10.09 -10.67
CA LYS A 45 22.63 -10.49 -11.97
C LYS A 45 22.22 -11.95 -12.01
N LYS A 46 23.03 -12.84 -11.43
CA LYS A 46 22.70 -14.28 -11.35
C LYS A 46 21.45 -14.54 -10.52
N GLU A 47 21.33 -13.93 -9.34
CA GLU A 47 20.17 -14.14 -8.46
C GLU A 47 18.91 -13.46 -9.02
N THR A 48 19.03 -12.25 -9.58
CA THR A 48 17.93 -11.57 -10.26
C THR A 48 17.40 -12.37 -11.45
N LYS A 49 18.29 -12.99 -12.23
CA LYS A 49 17.87 -13.82 -13.37
C LYS A 49 17.06 -15.05 -12.94
N LYS A 50 17.43 -15.72 -11.84
CA LYS A 50 16.66 -16.87 -11.33
C LYS A 50 15.27 -16.45 -10.87
N LEU A 51 15.17 -15.30 -10.21
CA LEU A 51 13.88 -14.72 -9.83
C LEU A 51 13.04 -14.44 -11.08
N GLY A 52 13.63 -13.83 -12.11
CA GLY A 52 12.99 -13.62 -13.40
C GLY A 52 12.51 -14.91 -14.06
N GLU A 53 13.28 -16.01 -14.01
CA GLU A 53 12.86 -17.31 -14.55
C GLU A 53 11.59 -17.85 -13.89
N ILE A 54 11.41 -17.66 -12.58
CA ILE A 54 10.19 -18.06 -11.87
C ILE A 54 9.03 -17.12 -12.19
N LEU A 55 9.28 -15.81 -12.23
CA LEU A 55 8.25 -14.80 -12.55
C LEU A 55 7.73 -14.92 -13.98
N ALA A 56 8.55 -15.40 -14.91
CA ALA A 56 8.11 -15.73 -16.27
C ALA A 56 6.98 -16.77 -16.29
N GLU A 57 7.03 -17.78 -15.41
CA GLU A 57 5.98 -18.79 -15.32
C GLU A 57 4.74 -18.24 -14.61
N ALA A 58 4.95 -17.46 -13.54
CA ALA A 58 3.86 -16.83 -12.79
C ALA A 58 3.06 -15.85 -13.67
N GLY A 59 3.73 -14.98 -14.42
CA GLY A 59 3.07 -14.02 -15.31
C GLY A 59 2.33 -14.68 -16.47
N LYS A 60 2.84 -15.80 -16.99
CA LYS A 60 2.11 -16.59 -17.99
C LYS A 60 0.77 -17.10 -17.46
N GLY A 61 0.73 -17.58 -16.21
CA GLY A 61 -0.51 -18.01 -15.57
C GLY A 61 -1.52 -16.86 -15.40
N VAL A 62 -1.03 -15.66 -15.07
CA VAL A 62 -1.85 -14.45 -14.98
C VAL A 62 -2.47 -14.08 -16.34
N ASN A 63 -1.64 -14.03 -17.39
CA ASN A 63 -2.09 -13.68 -18.74
C ASN A 63 -3.11 -14.70 -19.29
N GLU A 64 -2.89 -16.00 -19.03
CA GLU A 64 -3.84 -17.06 -19.38
C GLU A 64 -5.20 -16.86 -18.66
N ALA A 65 -5.20 -16.50 -17.37
CA ALA A 65 -6.42 -16.23 -16.59
C ALA A 65 -7.19 -14.98 -17.07
N ILE A 66 -6.49 -13.94 -17.52
CA ILE A 66 -7.12 -12.71 -18.05
C ILE A 66 -7.71 -12.96 -19.46
N SER A 67 -7.03 -13.76 -20.28
CA SER A 67 -7.38 -13.94 -21.69
C SER A 67 -8.57 -14.88 -21.96
N ASP A 68 -8.96 -15.71 -21.00
CA ASP A 68 -10.04 -16.70 -21.16
C ASP A 68 -11.32 -16.23 -20.48
N ASP A 69 -12.08 -15.40 -21.19
CA ASP A 69 -13.42 -14.90 -20.83
C ASP A 69 -14.49 -16.03 -20.68
N THR A 70 -14.08 -17.30 -20.83
CA THR A 70 -14.96 -18.48 -20.88
C THR A 70 -14.56 -19.66 -20.00
N SER A 71 -13.45 -19.60 -19.25
CA SER A 71 -13.07 -20.70 -18.37
C SER A 71 -13.63 -20.55 -16.96
N ASP A 72 -14.64 -21.37 -16.65
CA ASP A 72 -14.97 -21.77 -15.28
C ASP A 72 -13.86 -22.67 -14.66
N GLU A 73 -12.67 -22.73 -15.27
CA GLU A 73 -11.54 -23.50 -14.76
C GLU A 73 -10.70 -22.57 -13.88
N ASP A 74 -10.83 -22.74 -12.56
CA ASP A 74 -9.88 -22.21 -11.58
C ASP A 74 -8.46 -22.52 -12.07
N SER A 75 -7.69 -21.48 -12.44
CA SER A 75 -6.28 -21.65 -12.78
C SER A 75 -5.50 -21.92 -11.48
N ASP A 76 -5.56 -23.17 -11.02
CA ASP A 76 -4.88 -23.63 -9.82
C ASP A 76 -3.34 -23.51 -10.03
N ILE A 77 -2.71 -22.46 -9.51
CA ILE A 77 -1.25 -22.47 -9.30
C ILE A 77 -0.92 -23.64 -8.37
N SER A 78 -0.07 -24.55 -8.83
CA SER A 78 0.20 -25.74 -8.04
C SER A 78 0.96 -25.40 -6.75
N GLU A 79 0.73 -26.15 -5.67
CA GLU A 79 1.47 -26.01 -4.41
C GLU A 79 3.00 -26.07 -4.63
N LYS A 80 3.43 -26.79 -5.66
CA LYS A 80 4.84 -26.88 -6.06
C LYS A 80 5.36 -25.53 -6.58
N ASP A 81 4.57 -24.80 -7.35
CA ASP A 81 4.97 -23.52 -7.95
C ASP A 81 4.98 -22.42 -6.88
N ILE A 82 4.01 -22.43 -5.96
CA ILE A 82 4.01 -21.57 -4.75
C ILE A 82 5.30 -21.78 -3.93
N LYS A 83 5.65 -23.03 -3.64
CA LYS A 83 6.89 -23.35 -2.90
C LYS A 83 8.15 -22.95 -3.67
N ALA A 84 8.14 -23.05 -4.99
CA ALA A 84 9.26 -22.63 -5.83
C ALA A 84 9.44 -21.11 -5.77
N LEU A 85 8.35 -20.34 -5.88
CA LEU A 85 8.34 -18.88 -5.77
C LEU A 85 8.79 -18.42 -4.38
N GLN A 86 8.21 -18.97 -3.31
CA GLN A 86 8.63 -18.67 -1.93
C GLN A 86 10.13 -18.92 -1.71
N LYS A 87 10.64 -20.04 -2.22
CA LYS A 87 12.05 -20.39 -2.13
C LYS A 87 12.92 -19.36 -2.86
N GLU A 88 12.53 -18.95 -4.06
CA GLU A 88 13.33 -18.04 -4.86
C GLU A 88 13.32 -16.60 -4.34
N ILE A 89 12.17 -16.12 -3.84
CA ILE A 89 12.06 -14.84 -3.11
C ILE A 89 13.04 -14.82 -1.93
N LYS A 90 13.07 -15.90 -1.13
CA LYS A 90 13.99 -16.03 -0.01
C LYS A 90 15.45 -16.06 -0.47
N ASN A 91 15.76 -16.85 -1.50
CA ASN A 91 17.12 -16.94 -2.04
C ASN A 91 17.63 -15.59 -2.52
N TYR A 92 16.81 -14.88 -3.31
CA TYR A 92 17.12 -13.53 -3.78
C TYR A 92 17.46 -12.63 -2.59
N ARG A 93 16.52 -12.46 -1.65
CA ARG A 93 16.68 -11.61 -0.47
C ARG A 93 17.95 -11.94 0.32
N ASP A 94 18.17 -13.22 0.62
CA ASP A 94 19.32 -13.65 1.42
C ASP A 94 20.66 -13.47 0.69
N ASN A 95 20.68 -13.63 -0.63
CA ASN A 95 21.90 -13.55 -1.42
C ASN A 95 22.27 -12.12 -1.83
N THR A 96 21.30 -11.19 -1.89
CA THR A 96 21.49 -9.81 -2.35
C THR A 96 21.54 -8.76 -1.23
N LYS A 97 21.04 -9.05 -0.03
CA LYS A 97 20.97 -8.09 1.10
C LYS A 97 22.28 -7.46 1.56
N HIS A 98 23.44 -8.00 1.17
CA HIS A 98 24.77 -7.50 1.54
C HIS A 98 25.60 -7.09 0.31
N LEU A 99 24.94 -6.89 -0.84
CA LEU A 99 25.57 -6.38 -2.06
C LEU A 99 25.41 -4.86 -2.08
N ASP A 100 26.23 -4.17 -1.30
CA ASP A 100 26.07 -2.73 -1.01
C ASP A 100 26.73 -1.83 -2.06
N LYS A 101 27.39 -2.41 -3.09
CA LYS A 101 28.15 -1.67 -4.12
C LYS A 101 27.53 -1.74 -5.52
N VAL A 102 26.31 -2.27 -5.63
CA VAL A 102 25.62 -2.50 -6.92
C VAL A 102 24.22 -1.88 -6.87
N ASN A 103 23.74 -1.40 -8.01
CA ASN A 103 22.35 -0.97 -8.12
C ASN A 103 21.46 -2.22 -8.20
N LYS A 104 20.52 -2.35 -7.26
CA LYS A 104 19.63 -3.51 -7.12
C LYS A 104 18.21 -3.25 -7.60
N GLU A 105 17.91 -2.06 -8.10
CA GLU A 105 16.55 -1.58 -8.37
C GLU A 105 15.71 -2.58 -9.16
N ILE A 106 16.14 -3.03 -10.35
CA ILE A 106 15.37 -4.01 -11.15
C ILE A 106 14.99 -5.24 -10.34
N GLY A 107 15.97 -5.83 -9.65
CA GLY A 107 15.74 -7.03 -8.86
C GLY A 107 14.87 -6.75 -7.64
N ASP A 108 15.00 -5.58 -7.03
CA ASP A 108 14.19 -5.15 -5.89
C ASP A 108 12.72 -4.95 -6.31
N TYR A 109 12.44 -4.37 -7.49
CA TYR A 109 11.07 -4.29 -8.03
C TYR A 109 10.51 -5.68 -8.36
N ALA A 110 11.26 -6.54 -9.06
CA ALA A 110 10.84 -7.91 -9.34
C ALA A 110 10.59 -8.70 -8.04
N TYR A 111 11.41 -8.49 -7.02
CA TYR A 111 11.23 -9.06 -5.69
C TYR A 111 9.96 -8.53 -5.01
N LYS A 112 9.71 -7.22 -5.04
CA LYS A 112 8.50 -6.61 -4.47
C LYS A 112 7.24 -7.16 -5.15
N THR A 113 7.23 -7.28 -6.48
CA THR A 113 6.15 -7.92 -7.24
C THR A 113 5.90 -9.34 -6.75
N ALA A 114 6.96 -10.16 -6.69
CA ALA A 114 6.91 -11.56 -6.26
C ALA A 114 6.42 -11.71 -4.81
N ASP A 115 6.95 -10.89 -3.90
CA ASP A 115 6.65 -10.92 -2.47
C ASP A 115 5.21 -10.47 -2.21
N SER A 116 4.72 -9.44 -2.91
CA SER A 116 3.33 -8.99 -2.83
C SER A 116 2.34 -10.05 -3.33
N MET A 117 2.62 -10.72 -4.45
CA MET A 117 1.82 -11.88 -4.88
C MET A 117 1.77 -12.96 -3.80
N MET A 118 2.92 -13.29 -3.21
CA MET A 118 3.00 -14.33 -2.20
C MET A 118 2.25 -13.99 -0.92
N LEU A 119 2.33 -12.73 -0.47
CA LEU A 119 1.56 -12.24 0.67
C LEU A 119 0.05 -12.35 0.41
N TYR A 120 -0.39 -12.02 -0.81
CA TYR A 120 -1.80 -12.16 -1.19
C TYR A 120 -2.23 -13.62 -1.22
N VAL A 121 -1.43 -14.52 -1.81
CA VAL A 121 -1.69 -15.98 -1.80
C VAL A 121 -1.81 -16.55 -0.38
N GLU A 122 -0.94 -16.11 0.52
CA GLU A 122 -1.04 -16.49 1.94
C GLU A 122 -2.34 -15.99 2.56
N ARG A 123 -2.71 -14.73 2.28
CA ARG A 123 -3.92 -14.13 2.82
C ARG A 123 -5.20 -14.76 2.28
N THR A 124 -5.30 -15.01 0.99
CA THR A 124 -6.46 -15.68 0.39
C THR A 124 -6.60 -17.10 0.92
N SER A 125 -5.51 -17.83 1.16
CA SER A 125 -5.57 -19.15 1.79
C SER A 125 -6.14 -19.12 3.22
N GLU A 126 -5.92 -18.03 3.97
CA GLU A 126 -6.53 -17.83 5.29
C GLU A 126 -8.03 -17.53 5.16
N LEU A 127 -8.40 -16.64 4.24
CA LEU A 127 -9.79 -16.27 3.97
C LEU A 127 -10.61 -17.46 3.45
N GLU A 128 -10.06 -18.31 2.59
CA GLU A 128 -10.73 -19.53 2.13
C GLU A 128 -11.02 -20.51 3.26
N LYS A 129 -10.08 -20.66 4.20
CA LYS A 129 -10.31 -21.47 5.41
C LYS A 129 -11.41 -20.86 6.26
N PHE A 130 -11.46 -19.53 6.37
CA PHE A 130 -12.53 -18.83 7.05
C PHE A 130 -13.88 -19.10 6.38
N LYS A 131 -14.00 -18.90 5.05
CA LYS A 131 -15.22 -19.14 4.26
C LYS A 131 -15.72 -20.56 4.41
N LYS A 132 -14.82 -21.55 4.34
CA LYS A 132 -15.17 -22.96 4.53
C LYS A 132 -15.74 -23.28 5.91
N ASN A 133 -15.22 -22.61 6.96
CA ASN A 133 -15.65 -22.83 8.33
C ASN A 133 -16.88 -22.00 8.73
N ASN A 134 -17.19 -20.94 7.98
CA ASN A 134 -18.27 -19.98 8.24
C ASN A 134 -19.01 -19.65 6.94
N SER A 135 -19.54 -20.67 6.25
CA SER A 135 -20.14 -20.53 4.91
C SER A 135 -21.33 -19.55 4.85
N GLU A 136 -21.94 -19.25 6.00
CA GLU A 136 -23.01 -18.28 6.16
C GLU A 136 -22.53 -16.82 6.17
N LEU A 137 -21.23 -16.58 6.31
CA LEU A 137 -20.59 -15.26 6.38
C LEU A 137 -19.90 -14.90 5.05
N GLU A 138 -20.55 -15.22 3.93
CA GLU A 138 -20.01 -14.99 2.59
C GLU A 138 -19.73 -13.50 2.34
N ASN A 139 -20.65 -12.60 2.73
CA ASN A 139 -20.47 -11.16 2.57
C ASN A 139 -19.25 -10.64 3.35
N ALA A 140 -19.03 -11.12 4.58
CA ALA A 140 -17.86 -10.75 5.37
C ALA A 140 -16.55 -11.23 4.74
N TYR A 141 -16.55 -12.44 4.18
CA TYR A 141 -15.41 -12.96 3.41
C TYR A 141 -15.17 -12.12 2.15
N ASP A 142 -16.21 -11.82 1.37
CA ASP A 142 -16.08 -11.09 0.11
C ASP A 142 -15.52 -9.68 0.34
N LEU A 143 -15.97 -8.99 1.39
CA LEU A 143 -15.42 -7.69 1.81
C LEU A 143 -13.96 -7.77 2.22
N ALA A 144 -13.58 -8.76 3.04
CA ALA A 144 -12.19 -8.94 3.43
C ALA A 144 -11.31 -9.30 2.23
N ASN A 145 -11.82 -10.06 1.27
CA ASN A 145 -11.09 -10.41 0.06
C ASN A 145 -10.92 -9.19 -0.86
N ALA A 146 -11.98 -8.39 -1.06
CA ALA A 146 -11.92 -7.18 -1.86
C ALA A 146 -10.93 -6.14 -1.28
N ASP A 147 -10.89 -5.94 0.05
CA ASP A 147 -9.88 -5.07 0.70
C ASP A 147 -8.45 -5.63 0.54
N ALA A 148 -8.30 -6.96 0.54
CA ALA A 148 -7.01 -7.59 0.30
C ALA A 148 -6.51 -7.41 -1.15
N ILE A 149 -7.42 -7.50 -2.13
CA ILE A 149 -7.17 -7.20 -3.54
C ILE A 149 -6.81 -5.72 -3.71
N TYR A 150 -7.59 -4.82 -3.11
CA TYR A 150 -7.34 -3.39 -3.17
C TYR A 150 -5.91 -3.05 -2.70
N SER A 151 -5.49 -3.61 -1.57
CA SER A 151 -4.13 -3.44 -1.04
C SER A 151 -3.04 -4.05 -1.94
N LEU A 152 -3.34 -5.11 -2.70
CA LEU A 152 -2.40 -5.70 -3.66
C LEU A 152 -2.23 -4.81 -4.88
N LEU A 153 -3.33 -4.36 -5.47
CA LEU A 153 -3.33 -3.60 -6.72
C LEU A 153 -2.71 -2.22 -6.56
N THR A 154 -2.96 -1.54 -5.44
CA THR A 154 -2.30 -0.28 -5.09
C THR A 154 -0.77 -0.44 -5.01
N VAL A 155 -0.28 -1.55 -4.43
CA VAL A 155 1.16 -1.84 -4.43
C VAL A 155 1.67 -2.12 -5.85
N PHE A 156 0.93 -2.87 -6.67
CA PHE A 156 1.33 -3.11 -8.06
C PHE A 156 1.37 -1.85 -8.91
N GLU A 157 0.38 -0.98 -8.78
CA GLU A 157 0.37 0.32 -9.45
C GLU A 157 1.61 1.15 -9.04
N SER A 158 1.89 1.26 -7.74
CA SER A 158 3.08 1.98 -7.25
C SER A 158 4.40 1.40 -7.79
N ILE A 159 4.49 0.07 -7.91
CA ILE A 159 5.67 -0.61 -8.49
C ILE A 159 5.75 -0.34 -9.99
N GLN A 160 4.63 -0.40 -10.69
CA GLN A 160 4.57 -0.27 -12.14
C GLN A 160 5.03 1.11 -12.61
N MET A 161 4.59 2.17 -11.93
CA MET A 161 4.96 3.55 -12.27
C MET A 161 6.48 3.72 -12.38
N ASP A 162 7.23 3.21 -11.42
CA ASP A 162 8.70 3.25 -11.46
C ASP A 162 9.32 2.19 -12.36
N TYR A 163 8.75 0.98 -12.37
CA TYR A 163 9.32 -0.14 -13.11
C TYR A 163 9.31 0.14 -14.61
N GLU A 164 8.30 0.85 -15.12
CA GLU A 164 8.19 1.18 -16.55
C GLU A 164 9.32 2.08 -17.04
N ASP A 165 9.81 2.99 -16.21
CA ASP A 165 10.85 3.98 -16.55
C ASP A 165 12.23 3.38 -16.84
N PHE A 166 12.51 2.16 -16.37
CA PHE A 166 13.78 1.50 -16.67
C PHE A 166 13.93 1.16 -18.16
N ASP A 167 15.16 1.27 -18.67
CA ASP A 167 15.52 0.86 -20.02
C ASP A 167 15.20 -0.64 -20.26
N LEU A 168 14.64 -0.95 -21.43
CA LEU A 168 14.20 -2.30 -21.75
C LEU A 168 15.36 -3.29 -21.87
N ASP A 169 16.50 -2.87 -22.41
CA ASP A 169 17.67 -3.73 -22.52
C ASP A 169 18.28 -3.97 -21.14
N TYR A 170 18.25 -2.95 -20.26
CA TYR A 170 18.60 -3.09 -18.84
C TYR A 170 17.71 -4.12 -18.13
N LYS A 171 16.38 -4.04 -18.25
CA LYS A 171 15.46 -5.07 -17.67
C LYS A 171 15.79 -6.48 -18.18
N LYS A 172 15.94 -6.64 -19.50
CA LYS A 172 16.23 -7.93 -20.14
C LYS A 172 17.61 -8.49 -19.77
N GLU A 173 18.58 -7.62 -19.52
CA GLU A 173 19.91 -8.03 -19.11
C GLU A 173 19.89 -8.76 -17.76
N TYR A 174 19.09 -8.26 -16.80
CA TYR A 174 19.05 -8.77 -15.43
C TYR A 174 18.01 -9.87 -15.22
N LEU A 175 16.79 -9.67 -15.71
CA LEU A 175 15.68 -10.62 -15.52
C LEU A 175 15.61 -11.68 -16.64
N GLY A 176 16.26 -11.42 -17.78
CA GLY A 176 15.97 -12.14 -19.02
C GLY A 176 14.67 -11.67 -19.67
N ALA A 177 14.54 -11.88 -20.99
CA ALA A 177 13.38 -11.38 -21.75
C ALA A 177 12.04 -11.89 -21.21
N LYS A 178 11.94 -13.19 -20.93
CA LYS A 178 10.73 -13.80 -20.36
C LYS A 178 10.47 -13.40 -18.92
N GLY A 179 11.53 -13.19 -18.13
CA GLY A 179 11.37 -12.75 -16.74
C GLY A 179 10.84 -11.33 -16.65
N ASN A 180 11.34 -10.44 -17.51
CA ASN A 180 10.78 -9.10 -17.67
C ASN A 180 9.31 -9.15 -18.10
N GLU A 181 8.99 -9.95 -19.13
CA GLU A 181 7.61 -10.14 -19.60
C GLU A 181 6.70 -10.61 -18.46
N GLY A 182 7.12 -11.61 -17.68
CA GLY A 182 6.36 -12.08 -16.53
C GLY A 182 6.12 -11.01 -15.47
N VAL A 183 7.12 -10.18 -15.14
CA VAL A 183 6.94 -9.05 -14.22
C VAL A 183 5.92 -8.05 -14.77
N THR A 184 6.04 -7.69 -16.05
CA THR A 184 5.11 -6.77 -16.71
C THR A 184 3.68 -7.32 -16.72
N ASP A 185 3.49 -8.59 -17.06
CA ASP A 185 2.17 -9.24 -17.10
C ASP A 185 1.51 -9.26 -15.71
N ILE A 186 2.28 -9.53 -14.65
CA ILE A 186 1.76 -9.50 -13.27
C ILE A 186 1.33 -8.08 -12.89
N LEU A 187 2.19 -7.08 -13.15
CA LEU A 187 1.90 -5.70 -12.78
C LEU A 187 0.70 -5.14 -13.55
N ALA A 188 0.47 -5.60 -14.78
CA ALA A 188 -0.67 -5.20 -15.58
C ALA A 188 -2.04 -5.63 -15.00
N LEU A 189 -2.09 -6.48 -13.96
CA LEU A 189 -3.34 -6.84 -13.28
C LEU A 189 -4.14 -5.63 -12.78
N GLN A 190 -3.46 -4.55 -12.40
CA GLN A 190 -4.13 -3.32 -11.98
C GLN A 190 -4.85 -2.62 -13.15
N GLN A 191 -4.40 -2.79 -14.40
CA GLN A 191 -5.05 -2.18 -15.57
C GLN A 191 -6.37 -2.86 -15.93
N GLU A 192 -6.50 -4.15 -15.58
CA GLU A 192 -7.74 -4.92 -15.75
C GLU A 192 -8.78 -4.61 -14.67
N VAL A 193 -8.33 -4.04 -13.54
CA VAL A 193 -9.18 -3.73 -12.38
C VAL A 193 -9.02 -2.27 -12.01
N ASP A 194 -9.98 -1.45 -12.43
CA ASP A 194 -10.07 -0.06 -11.99
C ASP A 194 -10.16 0.00 -10.46
N ILE A 195 -9.07 0.46 -9.83
CA ILE A 195 -8.91 0.54 -8.38
C ILE A 195 -9.97 1.45 -7.75
N THR A 196 -10.39 2.49 -8.47
CA THR A 196 -11.47 3.39 -8.00
C THR A 196 -12.80 2.67 -8.01
N GLN A 197 -13.12 1.95 -9.09
CA GLN A 197 -14.35 1.13 -9.13
C GLN A 197 -14.34 0.01 -8.09
N LEU A 198 -13.17 -0.56 -7.77
CA LEU A 198 -13.02 -1.52 -6.69
C LEU A 198 -13.31 -0.87 -5.32
N ALA A 199 -12.83 0.35 -5.08
CA ALA A 199 -13.15 1.12 -3.88
C ALA A 199 -14.66 1.45 -3.77
N ASP A 200 -15.29 1.84 -4.87
CA ASP A 200 -16.74 2.07 -4.93
C ASP A 200 -17.52 0.78 -4.61
N GLY A 201 -17.12 -0.34 -5.21
CA GLY A 201 -17.70 -1.66 -4.94
C GLY A 201 -17.54 -2.09 -3.47
N LEU A 202 -16.38 -1.82 -2.88
CA LEU A 202 -16.14 -1.99 -1.44
C LEU A 202 -17.09 -1.12 -0.60
N GLY A 203 -17.30 0.14 -1.00
CA GLY A 203 -18.23 1.05 -0.37
C GLY A 203 -19.66 0.56 -0.35
N VAL A 204 -20.16 0.06 -1.48
CA VAL A 204 -21.48 -0.59 -1.58
C VAL A 204 -21.56 -1.83 -0.68
N GLY A 205 -20.53 -2.68 -0.72
CA GLY A 205 -20.49 -3.86 0.15
C GLY A 205 -20.51 -3.51 1.64
N ILE A 206 -19.84 -2.42 2.04
CA ILE A 206 -19.82 -1.91 3.40
C ILE A 206 -21.19 -1.37 3.82
N SER A 207 -21.88 -0.62 2.96
CA SER A 207 -23.21 -0.07 3.27
C SER A 207 -24.28 -1.16 3.40
N GLU A 208 -24.14 -2.25 2.64
CA GLU A 208 -25.01 -3.42 2.69
C GLU A 208 -24.61 -4.45 3.78
N PHE A 209 -23.49 -4.24 4.48
CA PHE A 209 -22.97 -5.21 5.43
C PHE A 209 -23.86 -5.37 6.67
N GLN A 210 -24.36 -6.58 6.91
CA GLN A 210 -25.26 -6.89 8.03
C GLN A 210 -24.77 -8.05 8.92
N ASP A 211 -23.61 -8.64 8.63
CA ASP A 211 -23.17 -9.84 9.34
C ASP A 211 -22.76 -9.53 10.78
N ASN A 212 -23.26 -10.34 11.72
CA ASN A 212 -22.92 -10.20 13.13
C ASN A 212 -21.73 -11.10 13.47
N LEU A 213 -20.53 -10.53 13.41
CA LEU A 213 -19.28 -11.23 13.68
C LEU A 213 -18.96 -11.31 15.18
N ASN A 214 -18.55 -12.48 15.64
CA ASN A 214 -17.92 -12.60 16.95
C ASN A 214 -16.44 -12.15 16.91
N SER A 215 -15.83 -11.95 18.08
CA SER A 215 -14.45 -11.44 18.18
C SER A 215 -13.38 -12.31 17.49
N SER A 216 -13.58 -13.64 17.41
CA SER A 216 -12.67 -14.52 16.65
C SER A 216 -12.81 -14.27 15.16
N GLN A 217 -14.05 -14.24 14.66
CA GLN A 217 -14.33 -14.01 13.24
C GLN A 217 -13.84 -12.63 12.80
N THR A 218 -14.07 -11.57 13.59
CA THR A 218 -13.53 -10.22 13.32
C THR A 218 -12.01 -10.24 13.21
N LYS A 219 -11.32 -11.03 14.05
CA LYS A 219 -9.86 -11.13 14.03
C LYS A 219 -9.36 -11.89 12.81
N GLU A 220 -10.01 -13.00 12.45
CA GLU A 220 -9.64 -13.84 11.30
C GLU A 220 -9.83 -13.11 9.96
N LEU A 221 -10.89 -12.29 9.86
CA LEU A 221 -11.17 -11.46 8.69
C LEU A 221 -10.30 -10.21 8.59
N SER A 222 -9.64 -9.78 9.66
CA SER A 222 -8.90 -8.53 9.64
C SER A 222 -7.66 -8.59 8.74
N ASN A 223 -7.56 -7.65 7.81
CA ASN A 223 -6.42 -7.52 6.91
C ASN A 223 -5.27 -6.69 7.48
N LYS A 224 -5.35 -6.22 8.73
CA LYS A 224 -4.33 -5.34 9.33
C LYS A 224 -2.92 -5.91 9.26
N GLU A 225 -2.72 -7.19 9.58
CA GLU A 225 -1.38 -7.80 9.50
C GLU A 225 -0.91 -7.93 8.05
N TYR A 226 -1.82 -8.27 7.14
CA TYR A 226 -1.54 -8.38 5.71
C TYR A 226 -1.15 -7.01 5.11
N ARG A 227 -1.95 -5.95 5.35
CA ARG A 227 -1.65 -4.57 4.94
C ARG A 227 -0.29 -4.09 5.44
N ASN A 228 0.02 -4.34 6.71
CA ASN A 228 1.33 -4.02 7.28
C ASN A 228 2.51 -4.74 6.61
N LYS A 229 2.30 -5.94 6.05
CA LYS A 229 3.33 -6.66 5.31
C LYS A 229 3.43 -6.14 3.88
N ILE A 230 2.31 -6.03 3.18
CA ILE A 230 2.29 -5.68 1.75
C ILE A 230 2.67 -4.21 1.51
N ASN A 231 2.28 -3.29 2.40
CA ASN A 231 2.64 -1.87 2.27
C ASN A 231 4.16 -1.63 2.39
N LYS A 232 4.95 -2.60 2.87
CA LYS A 232 6.42 -2.51 2.83
C LYS A 232 6.99 -2.62 1.41
N ASN A 233 6.20 -3.19 0.49
CA ASN A 233 6.55 -3.30 -0.92
C ASN A 233 6.05 -2.10 -1.73
N LEU A 234 5.23 -1.22 -1.15
CA LEU A 234 4.84 0.04 -1.75
C LEU A 234 6.11 0.81 -2.14
N VAL A 235 6.08 1.43 -3.31
CA VAL A 235 7.09 2.40 -3.68
C VAL A 235 6.75 3.69 -2.95
N HIS A 236 7.60 4.07 -2.00
CA HIS A 236 7.38 5.27 -1.21
C HIS A 236 8.10 6.46 -1.85
N GLU A 237 7.32 7.46 -2.20
CA GLU A 237 7.80 8.82 -2.42
C GLU A 237 8.17 9.48 -1.08
N GLU A 238 8.86 10.61 -1.12
CA GLU A 238 9.10 11.40 0.09
C GLU A 238 7.76 11.81 0.71
N PRO A 239 7.55 11.60 2.02
CA PRO A 239 6.30 11.99 2.67
C PRO A 239 6.07 13.51 2.61
N ASP A 240 4.96 13.90 2.02
CA ASP A 240 4.55 15.28 1.76
C ASP A 240 3.13 15.59 2.25
N MET A 241 2.37 14.56 2.65
CA MET A 241 1.01 14.71 3.14
C MET A 241 0.93 14.71 4.66
N SER A 242 0.12 15.64 5.18
CA SER A 242 -0.13 15.81 6.61
C SER A 242 -0.82 14.57 7.20
N LYS A 243 -0.26 14.04 8.29
CA LYS A 243 -0.88 12.93 9.03
C LYS A 243 -2.25 13.28 9.60
N ARG A 244 -2.50 14.57 9.89
CA ARG A 244 -3.81 15.06 10.35
C ARG A 244 -4.86 14.89 9.26
N GLN A 245 -4.55 15.34 8.05
CA GLN A 245 -5.43 15.19 6.88
C GLN A 245 -5.69 13.70 6.59
N TYR A 246 -4.65 12.86 6.60
CA TYR A 246 -4.82 11.42 6.42
C TYR A 246 -5.68 10.77 7.51
N ASN A 247 -5.40 11.07 8.79
CA ASN A 247 -6.14 10.49 9.91
C ASN A 247 -7.61 10.92 9.89
N ALA A 248 -7.94 12.11 9.37
CA ALA A 248 -9.33 12.50 9.15
C ALA A 248 -10.02 11.58 8.13
N ILE A 249 -9.38 11.27 7.00
CA ILE A 249 -9.90 10.35 5.98
C ILE A 249 -10.04 8.92 6.53
N VAL A 250 -9.05 8.45 7.32
CA VAL A 250 -9.12 7.16 8.01
C VAL A 250 -10.30 7.09 8.98
N LYS A 251 -10.56 8.18 9.74
CA LYS A 251 -11.72 8.27 10.64
C LYS A 251 -13.02 8.18 9.85
N ASP A 252 -13.17 8.96 8.77
CA ASP A 252 -14.36 8.93 7.90
C ASP A 252 -14.65 7.51 7.38
N PHE A 253 -13.62 6.81 6.88
CA PHE A 253 -13.76 5.42 6.42
C PHE A 253 -14.18 4.48 7.56
N ASN A 254 -13.47 4.54 8.71
CA ASN A 254 -13.70 3.65 9.84
C ASN A 254 -15.06 3.86 10.53
N GLU A 255 -15.66 5.04 10.44
CA GLU A 255 -17.01 5.29 10.97
C GLU A 255 -18.10 4.45 10.28
N LYS A 256 -17.87 4.10 9.02
CA LYS A 256 -18.81 3.35 8.17
C LYS A 256 -18.43 1.89 8.03
N ALA A 257 -17.13 1.60 7.98
CA ALA A 257 -16.62 0.25 7.76
C ALA A 257 -16.90 -0.70 8.95
N PRO A 258 -17.04 -2.02 8.72
CA PRO A 258 -17.01 -3.00 9.79
C PRO A 258 -15.62 -3.11 10.41
N LYS A 259 -15.57 -3.42 11.72
CA LYS A 259 -14.34 -3.41 12.54
C LYS A 259 -13.16 -4.22 12.00
N PHE A 260 -13.41 -5.27 11.22
CA PHE A 260 -12.32 -6.09 10.67
C PHE A 260 -11.56 -5.36 9.55
N LEU A 261 -12.19 -4.37 8.89
CA LEU A 261 -11.57 -3.56 7.84
C LEU A 261 -10.80 -2.34 8.37
N TYR A 262 -10.96 -1.97 9.65
CA TYR A 262 -10.42 -0.72 10.20
C TYR A 262 -8.96 -0.46 9.86
N TYR A 263 -8.68 0.74 9.37
CA TYR A 263 -7.35 1.28 9.15
C TYR A 263 -6.85 1.99 10.42
N ASP A 264 -5.55 1.91 10.68
CA ASP A 264 -4.95 2.58 11.83
C ASP A 264 -4.60 4.03 11.48
N GLU A 265 -4.81 4.94 12.43
CA GLU A 265 -4.23 6.28 12.37
C GLU A 265 -2.69 6.21 12.42
N VAL A 266 -2.05 7.13 11.71
CA VAL A 266 -0.58 7.23 11.61
C VAL A 266 -0.06 8.38 12.45
N ASN A 267 1.17 8.24 12.93
CA ASN A 267 1.89 9.24 13.73
C ASN A 267 3.03 9.91 12.96
N LYS A 268 3.09 9.72 11.64
CA LYS A 268 4.09 10.26 10.72
C LYS A 268 3.40 10.80 9.47
N MET A 269 4.03 11.74 8.78
CA MET A 269 3.61 12.11 7.43
C MET A 269 3.63 10.89 6.50
N ILE A 270 2.84 10.96 5.45
CA ILE A 270 2.69 9.91 4.44
C ILE A 270 2.93 10.50 3.06
N SER A 271 3.16 9.64 2.06
CA SER A 271 3.27 10.11 0.68
C SER A 271 1.89 10.43 0.09
N THR A 272 1.87 11.31 -0.91
CA THR A 272 0.71 11.57 -1.77
C THR A 272 0.10 10.28 -2.31
N THR A 273 0.91 9.29 -2.71
CA THR A 273 0.42 7.98 -3.17
C THR A 273 -0.41 7.25 -2.10
N GLU A 274 0.10 7.12 -0.87
CA GLU A 274 -0.60 6.45 0.23
C GLU A 274 -1.86 7.22 0.65
N TYR A 275 -1.79 8.56 0.60
CA TYR A 275 -2.92 9.43 0.86
C TYR A 275 -4.05 9.24 -0.17
N ASN A 276 -3.72 9.22 -1.46
CA ASN A 276 -4.70 9.07 -2.54
C ASN A 276 -5.42 7.72 -2.46
N TYR A 277 -4.71 6.63 -2.15
CA TYR A 277 -5.35 5.32 -1.95
C TYR A 277 -6.37 5.33 -0.81
N MET A 278 -6.07 6.01 0.30
CA MET A 278 -7.08 6.16 1.36
C MET A 278 -8.23 7.08 0.97
N ILE A 279 -8.00 8.10 0.14
CA ILE A 279 -9.07 8.93 -0.42
C ILE A 279 -10.03 8.08 -1.25
N ASP A 280 -9.53 7.22 -2.14
CA ASP A 280 -10.38 6.40 -3.00
C ASP A 280 -11.26 5.47 -2.16
N LEU A 281 -10.67 4.78 -1.17
CA LEU A 281 -11.42 3.95 -0.22
C LEU A 281 -12.49 4.75 0.53
N ARG A 282 -12.12 5.93 1.05
CA ARG A 282 -13.06 6.80 1.77
C ARG A 282 -14.18 7.28 0.85
N ASN A 283 -13.87 7.66 -0.38
CA ASN A 283 -14.85 8.15 -1.35
C ASN A 283 -15.81 7.05 -1.77
N GLY A 284 -15.34 5.82 -1.97
CA GLY A 284 -16.22 4.69 -2.25
C GLY A 284 -17.25 4.48 -1.13
N VAL A 285 -16.84 4.63 0.12
CA VAL A 285 -17.73 4.44 1.28
C VAL A 285 -18.65 5.64 1.54
N VAL A 286 -18.14 6.87 1.44
CA VAL A 286 -18.93 8.09 1.70
C VAL A 286 -19.86 8.41 0.53
N GLY A 287 -19.42 8.17 -0.70
CA GLY A 287 -20.21 8.36 -1.92
C GLY A 287 -21.33 7.34 -2.10
N ALA A 288 -21.16 6.12 -1.59
CA ALA A 288 -22.21 5.09 -1.62
C ALA A 288 -23.49 5.52 -0.89
N ASP A 289 -23.41 6.41 0.11
CA ASP A 289 -24.60 6.94 0.79
C ASP A 289 -25.38 7.95 -0.08
N THR A 290 -24.70 8.66 -0.99
CA THR A 290 -25.31 9.73 -1.82
C THR A 290 -25.95 9.23 -3.12
N ASP A 291 -25.58 8.05 -3.61
CA ASP A 291 -26.10 7.49 -4.87
C ASP A 291 -27.39 6.65 -4.70
N SER A 292 -27.91 6.53 -3.48
CA SER A 292 -29.15 5.78 -3.21
C SER A 292 -30.45 6.48 -3.68
N GLU A 293 -30.38 7.68 -4.28
CA GLU A 293 -31.55 8.44 -4.77
C GLU A 293 -31.47 8.99 -6.21
N ILE A 294 -30.58 8.52 -7.10
CA ILE A 294 -30.63 8.91 -8.52
C ILE A 294 -31.31 7.83 -9.36
N ASP A 295 -32.63 8.00 -9.53
CA ASP A 295 -33.47 7.31 -10.51
C ASP A 295 -32.88 7.49 -11.92
N ASP A 296 -32.56 6.36 -12.58
CA ASP A 296 -32.09 6.23 -13.96
C ASP A 296 -33.08 6.89 -14.95
N THR A 297 -33.02 8.21 -15.09
CA THR A 297 -33.62 8.92 -16.21
C THR A 297 -32.66 9.97 -16.78
N ASP A 298 -31.97 9.51 -17.84
CA ASP A 298 -31.60 10.31 -19.01
C ASP A 298 -30.49 11.35 -18.85
N PHE A 299 -29.23 10.94 -19.10
CA PHE A 299 -28.23 11.87 -19.59
C PHE A 299 -27.35 11.22 -20.68
N SER A 300 -27.86 11.29 -21.91
CA SER A 300 -27.05 11.28 -23.12
C SER A 300 -26.80 12.73 -23.54
N SER A 301 -25.60 13.27 -23.31
CA SER A 301 -24.98 14.26 -24.20
C SER A 301 -23.51 14.52 -23.84
N GLU A 302 -22.73 14.74 -24.88
CA GLU A 302 -21.28 14.90 -24.90
C GLU A 302 -20.77 16.26 -24.35
N SER A 303 -19.53 16.21 -23.89
CA SER A 303 -18.46 17.23 -23.89
C SER A 303 -18.54 18.49 -23.01
N ASP A 304 -17.47 18.60 -22.21
CA ASP A 304 -16.50 19.71 -22.14
C ASP A 304 -16.46 20.57 -20.85
N SER A 305 -15.22 20.65 -20.34
CA SER A 305 -14.61 21.70 -19.51
C SER A 305 -15.06 21.94 -18.06
N SER A 306 -14.14 21.57 -17.17
CA SER A 306 -13.63 22.31 -16.00
C SER A 306 -14.60 23.17 -15.19
N GLU A 307 -14.78 22.81 -13.92
CA GLU A 307 -14.77 23.77 -12.82
C GLU A 307 -14.42 23.05 -11.50
N GLU A 308 -13.33 23.52 -10.90
CA GLU A 308 -12.87 23.22 -9.55
C GLU A 308 -13.99 23.41 -8.52
N ALA A 309 -14.34 22.36 -7.78
CA ALA A 309 -15.13 22.45 -6.57
C ALA A 309 -14.26 22.00 -5.39
N SER A 310 -13.44 22.94 -4.92
CA SER A 310 -12.87 22.89 -3.57
C SER A 310 -14.00 23.14 -2.57
N ASP A 311 -14.56 22.07 -2.04
CA ASP A 311 -15.35 22.13 -0.80
C ASP A 311 -14.70 21.20 0.21
N ALA A 312 -13.56 21.66 0.73
CA ALA A 312 -12.92 21.06 1.90
C ALA A 312 -13.83 21.35 3.09
N SER A 313 -14.73 20.42 3.39
CA SER A 313 -15.43 20.36 4.67
C SER A 313 -14.40 20.13 5.77
N SER A 314 -13.82 21.22 6.27
CA SER A 314 -12.95 21.26 7.45
C SER A 314 -13.75 20.71 8.63
N SER A 315 -13.49 19.46 9.00
CA SER A 315 -13.77 18.99 10.35
C SER A 315 -12.84 19.76 11.27
N GLU A 316 -13.38 20.80 11.94
CA GLU A 316 -12.65 21.67 12.87
C GLU A 316 -12.14 20.84 14.08
N GLU A 317 -11.01 20.16 13.90
CA GLU A 317 -10.29 19.47 14.98
C GLU A 317 -9.58 20.51 15.84
N ASN A 318 -10.07 20.70 17.07
CA ASN A 318 -9.47 21.64 18.04
C ASN A 318 -7.95 21.42 18.19
N VAL A 319 -7.18 22.50 18.19
CA VAL A 319 -5.72 22.44 18.37
C VAL A 319 -5.36 22.02 19.81
N THR A 320 -4.58 20.96 19.92
CA THR A 320 -4.09 20.38 21.18
C THR A 320 -2.56 20.26 21.14
N ARG A 321 -1.91 20.17 22.30
CA ARG A 321 -0.44 19.98 22.38
C ARG A 321 0.09 18.91 21.43
N ASN A 322 -0.66 17.83 21.25
CA ASN A 322 -0.22 16.66 20.49
C ASN A 322 -0.27 16.86 18.97
N ASN A 323 -1.06 17.82 18.47
CA ASN A 323 -1.19 18.08 17.03
C ASN A 323 -0.59 19.42 16.57
N VAL A 324 -0.02 20.24 17.47
CA VAL A 324 0.64 21.52 17.11
C VAL A 324 1.76 21.31 16.08
N ILE A 325 2.58 20.29 16.27
CA ILE A 325 3.69 20.00 15.36
C ILE A 325 3.14 19.64 13.98
N ASP A 326 2.01 18.93 13.92
CA ASP A 326 1.36 18.49 12.69
C ASP A 326 0.92 19.70 11.84
N TYR A 327 0.37 20.74 12.49
CA TYR A 327 0.04 22.00 11.83
C TYR A 327 1.28 22.69 11.26
N VAL A 328 2.40 22.67 11.98
CA VAL A 328 3.64 23.30 11.55
C VAL A 328 4.31 22.51 10.41
N GLU A 329 4.32 21.17 10.48
CA GLU A 329 4.78 20.30 9.38
C GLU A 329 3.95 20.55 8.11
N GLU A 330 2.62 20.67 8.24
CA GLU A 330 1.73 21.01 7.13
C GLU A 330 2.00 22.42 6.56
N TYR A 331 2.33 23.39 7.41
CA TYR A 331 2.70 24.74 6.98
C TYR A 331 4.05 24.79 6.24
N GLU A 332 5.04 24.02 6.68
CA GLU A 332 6.35 23.96 6.03
C GLU A 332 6.35 23.09 4.76
N GLY A 333 5.39 22.16 4.65
CA GLY A 333 5.29 21.24 3.52
C GLY A 333 6.30 20.10 3.57
N GLU A 334 6.97 19.89 4.71
CA GLU A 334 7.95 18.84 4.93
C GLU A 334 7.93 18.38 6.41
N PRO A 335 8.25 17.10 6.69
CA PRO A 335 8.31 16.62 8.07
C PRO A 335 9.47 17.28 8.80
N LEU A 336 9.23 17.66 10.06
CA LEU A 336 10.31 18.14 10.90
C LEU A 336 11.13 16.93 11.36
N ASP A 337 12.40 16.89 10.96
CA ASP A 337 13.31 15.81 11.30
C ASP A 337 14.06 16.04 12.63
N THR A 338 13.81 15.17 13.61
CA THR A 338 14.46 15.20 14.94
C THR A 338 15.96 14.91 14.87
N GLU A 339 16.43 14.27 13.81
CA GLU A 339 17.86 14.02 13.58
C GLU A 339 18.58 15.29 13.16
N ILE A 340 17.88 16.27 12.58
CA ILE A 340 18.42 17.56 12.13
C ILE A 340 18.16 18.66 13.17
N TYR A 341 17.00 18.62 13.83
CA TYR A 341 16.55 19.68 14.72
C TYR A 341 16.50 19.27 16.20
N THR A 342 16.33 20.25 17.06
CA THR A 342 16.02 20.08 18.49
C THR A 342 14.74 20.83 18.81
N TYR A 343 13.71 20.10 19.24
CA TYR A 343 12.38 20.68 19.48
C TYR A 343 12.25 21.21 20.89
N LYS A 344 11.57 22.35 21.02
CA LYS A 344 10.93 22.70 22.28
C LYS A 344 9.52 22.14 22.28
N GLU A 345 9.09 21.68 23.44
CA GLU A 345 7.72 21.25 23.64
C GLU A 345 6.74 22.38 23.31
N PRO A 346 5.62 22.12 22.61
CA PRO A 346 4.59 23.13 22.39
C PRO A 346 4.05 23.69 23.70
N GLU A 347 3.94 25.01 23.79
CA GLU A 347 3.48 25.74 24.96
C GLU A 347 2.21 26.54 24.63
N LYS A 348 1.22 26.51 25.52
CA LYS A 348 -0.03 27.25 25.34
C LYS A 348 0.16 28.71 25.77
N THR A 349 -0.17 29.66 24.91
CA THR A 349 -0.10 31.10 25.18
C THR A 349 -1.25 31.57 26.07
N GLU A 350 -1.17 32.81 26.56
CA GLU A 350 -2.24 33.43 27.37
C GLU A 350 -3.55 33.60 26.58
N ASP A 351 -3.44 33.79 25.26
CA ASP A 351 -4.57 33.94 24.33
C ASP A 351 -5.18 32.59 23.91
N GLY A 352 -4.62 31.48 24.40
CA GLY A 352 -5.15 30.14 24.15
C GLY A 352 -4.59 29.44 22.91
N GLU A 353 -3.67 30.10 22.20
CA GLU A 353 -2.94 29.58 21.03
C GLU A 353 -1.77 28.71 21.47
N TRP A 354 -1.11 28.04 20.53
CA TRP A 354 0.06 27.20 20.81
C TRP A 354 1.32 27.74 20.14
N GLY A 355 2.33 28.02 20.95
CA GLY A 355 3.68 28.34 20.48
C GLY A 355 4.53 27.07 20.31
N PHE A 356 5.21 26.97 19.18
CA PHE A 356 6.17 25.90 18.89
C PHE A 356 7.42 26.46 18.24
N SER A 357 8.60 26.00 18.67
CA SER A 357 9.87 26.41 18.07
C SER A 357 10.88 25.28 18.10
N PHE A 358 11.81 25.32 17.15
CA PHE A 358 12.90 24.37 17.05
C PHE A 358 14.19 25.06 16.62
N THR A 359 15.31 24.49 17.06
CA THR A 359 16.65 24.95 16.69
C THR A 359 17.36 23.90 15.86
N ASP A 360 18.35 24.31 15.08
CA ASP A 360 19.30 23.38 14.46
C ASP A 360 20.24 22.76 15.53
N LYS A 361 21.20 21.93 15.08
CA LYS A 361 22.21 21.31 15.97
C LYS A 361 23.24 22.30 16.51
N ASP A 362 23.42 23.44 15.87
CA ASP A 362 24.30 24.51 16.34
C ASP A 362 23.60 25.42 17.37
N GLY A 363 22.28 25.25 17.53
CA GLY A 363 21.45 25.94 18.51
C GLY A 363 20.85 27.25 17.98
N GLU A 364 20.93 27.50 16.68
CA GLU A 364 20.30 28.65 16.03
C GLU A 364 18.81 28.38 15.80
N LEU A 365 17.98 29.42 15.89
CA LEU A 365 16.53 29.28 15.72
C LEU A 365 16.23 28.95 14.24
N ALA A 366 15.75 27.74 14.00
CA ALA A 366 15.42 27.26 12.67
C ALA A 366 13.93 27.47 12.33
N GLY A 367 13.08 27.55 13.36
CA GLY A 367 11.68 27.88 13.19
C GLY A 367 10.98 28.28 14.49
N SER A 368 10.04 29.21 14.39
CA SER A 368 9.19 29.68 15.48
C SER A 368 7.79 29.97 14.96
N TYR A 369 6.77 29.39 15.59
CA TYR A 369 5.40 29.37 15.10
C TYR A 369 4.41 29.62 16.22
N ILE A 370 3.30 30.26 15.87
CA ILE A 370 2.07 30.27 16.65
C ILE A 370 0.99 29.56 15.82
N VAL A 371 0.29 28.61 16.44
CA VAL A 371 -0.86 27.91 15.87
C VAL A 371 -2.10 28.34 16.64
N ASP A 372 -3.04 28.97 15.96
CA ASP A 372 -4.28 29.45 16.56
C ASP A 372 -5.27 28.32 16.86
N GLU A 373 -6.41 28.62 17.48
CA GLU A 373 -7.43 27.63 17.85
C GLU A 373 -8.07 26.92 16.64
N ASN A 374 -7.99 27.52 15.46
CA ASN A 374 -8.51 27.00 14.20
C ASN A 374 -7.44 26.26 13.38
N GLY A 375 -6.21 26.18 13.88
CA GLY A 375 -5.11 25.54 13.18
C GLY A 375 -4.37 26.41 12.17
N ASN A 376 -4.62 27.72 12.14
CA ASN A 376 -3.84 28.62 11.29
C ASN A 376 -2.45 28.82 11.88
N VAL A 377 -1.43 28.62 11.05
CA VAL A 377 -0.03 28.73 11.46
C VAL A 377 0.54 30.08 11.02
N THR A 378 1.18 30.76 11.98
CA THR A 378 1.93 31.99 11.73
C THR A 378 3.40 31.76 12.06
N LYS A 379 4.31 31.99 11.11
CA LYS A 379 5.76 31.88 11.28
C LYS A 379 6.38 33.20 11.73
N TYR A 380 7.38 33.12 12.60
CA TYR A 380 8.12 34.25 13.14
C TYR A 380 9.62 34.07 12.90
N ASP A 381 10.33 35.18 12.68
CA ASP A 381 11.78 35.21 12.62
C ASP A 381 12.43 35.33 14.01
N ASP A 382 13.76 35.38 14.05
CA ASP A 382 14.56 35.50 15.28
C ASP A 382 14.29 36.79 16.08
N ASN A 383 13.74 37.81 15.43
CA ASN A 383 13.36 39.08 16.05
C ASN A 383 11.91 39.07 16.56
N GLY A 384 11.17 37.99 16.30
CA GLY A 384 9.74 37.88 16.59
C GLY A 384 8.86 38.65 15.60
N GLU A 385 9.37 38.97 14.40
CA GLU A 385 8.58 39.56 13.33
C GLU A 385 7.91 38.44 12.51
N GLN A 386 6.61 38.63 12.21
CA GLN A 386 5.85 37.71 11.38
C GLN A 386 6.41 37.67 9.96
N LYS A 387 6.55 36.46 9.40
CA LYS A 387 7.00 36.23 8.02
C LYS A 387 5.89 35.90 7.05
#